data_AF-A0A8T4NYD1-F1
#
_entry.id   AF-A0A8T4NYD1-F1
#
_cell.length_a   1.000
_cell.length_b   1.000
_cell.length_c   1.000
_cell.angle_alpha   90.00
_cell.angle_beta   90.00
_cell.angle_gamma   90.00
#
_symmetry.space_group_name_H-M   'P 1'
#
loop_
_entity.id
_entity.type
_entity.pdbx_description
1 polymer ?
#
loop_
_entity_poly.entity_id
_entity_poly.type
_entity_poly.pdbx_seq_one_letter_code
_entity_poly.pdbx_strand_id
1 'polypeptide(L)'
;TQISTIKNINSNLIKVNLPSGSFTQQEILYKIVDNNIRVLMFSILFSFFYGAGSIFILTWNASVIAGAVGIYIRTNLSKISSIFGLTQISNYFSIFSIGFMRYLTHGVFEILAYFIGALAGGIISIAVIKNDIYSKRFMHIMKDVFLLMVLAVVIVFLGALVEVYITPRLF
;
A
#
# COMPACT_ATOMS: atom_id res chain seq x y z
N THR A 1 -6.55 -11.82 2.86
CA THR A 1 -5.93 -10.62 3.50
C THR A 1 -4.66 -10.26 2.76
N GLN A 2 -4.16 -9.03 2.81
CA GLN A 2 -2.87 -8.66 2.18
C GLN A 2 -1.73 -9.57 2.67
N ILE A 3 -1.80 -10.01 3.93
CA ILE A 3 -0.93 -11.05 4.51
C ILE A 3 -1.03 -12.40 3.78
N SER A 4 -2.22 -12.85 3.35
CA SER A 4 -2.35 -14.09 2.57
C SER A 4 -1.81 -13.93 1.14
N THR A 5 -1.92 -12.74 0.55
CA THR A 5 -1.32 -12.42 -0.75
C THR A 5 0.21 -12.42 -0.67
N ILE A 6 0.78 -11.77 0.34
CA ILE A 6 2.22 -11.73 0.61
C ILE A 6 2.77 -13.14 0.92
N LYS A 7 2.02 -13.96 1.68
CA LYS A 7 2.39 -15.36 1.94
C LYS A 7 2.37 -16.23 0.67
N ASN A 8 1.38 -16.05 -0.21
CA ASN A 8 1.30 -16.80 -1.47
C ASN A 8 2.38 -16.39 -2.48
N ILE A 9 2.76 -15.11 -2.53
CA ILE A 9 3.86 -14.65 -3.39
C ILE A 9 5.19 -15.24 -2.91
N ASN A 10 5.47 -15.19 -1.61
CA ASN A 10 6.73 -15.71 -1.06
C ASN A 10 6.82 -17.25 -1.04
N SER A 11 5.70 -17.98 -0.91
CA SER A 11 5.72 -19.46 -0.96
C SER A 11 5.91 -20.02 -2.38
N ASN A 12 5.52 -19.27 -3.41
CA ASN A 12 5.65 -19.66 -4.81
C ASN A 12 7.04 -19.37 -5.40
N LEU A 13 7.78 -18.40 -4.85
CA LEU A 13 9.18 -18.15 -5.24
C LEU A 13 10.15 -19.27 -4.81
N ILE A 14 9.75 -20.13 -3.86
CA ILE A 14 10.55 -21.27 -3.37
C ILE A 14 10.21 -22.58 -4.12
N LYS A 15 9.16 -22.61 -4.95
CA LYS A 15 8.69 -23.80 -5.70
C LYS A 15 9.00 -23.76 -7.19
N VAL A 16 10.26 -23.51 -7.56
CA VAL A 16 10.68 -23.49 -8.98
C VAL A 16 10.56 -24.86 -9.68
N ASN A 17 10.29 -25.96 -8.97
CA ASN A 17 10.33 -27.32 -9.55
C ASN A 17 9.03 -28.15 -9.50
N LEU A 18 7.82 -27.58 -9.32
CA LEU A 18 6.57 -28.36 -9.44
C LEU A 18 5.49 -27.57 -10.22
N PRO A 19 4.83 -28.17 -11.24
CA PRO A 19 3.83 -27.51 -12.06
C PRO A 19 2.51 -27.40 -11.28
N SER A 20 2.29 -26.27 -10.61
CA SER A 20 1.00 -25.93 -9.99
C SER A 20 0.85 -24.41 -9.84
N GLY A 21 0.22 -23.76 -10.82
CA GLY A 21 -0.40 -22.43 -10.66
C GLY A 21 0.53 -21.27 -10.30
N SER A 22 1.60 -21.04 -11.07
CA SER A 22 2.39 -19.81 -10.95
C SER A 22 1.55 -18.60 -11.39
N PHE A 23 1.30 -17.64 -10.48
CA PHE A 23 0.71 -16.37 -10.88
C PHE A 23 1.68 -15.66 -11.84
N THR A 24 1.17 -15.19 -12.97
CA THR A 24 1.95 -14.32 -13.86
C THR A 24 2.22 -12.98 -13.18
N GLN A 25 3.30 -12.28 -13.57
CA GLN A 25 3.60 -10.94 -13.03
C GLN A 25 2.42 -9.97 -13.24
N GLN A 26 1.68 -10.15 -14.32
CA GLN A 26 0.47 -9.39 -14.64
C GLN A 26 -0.68 -9.65 -13.65
N GLU A 27 -0.89 -10.90 -13.24
CA GLU A 27 -1.89 -11.25 -12.23
C GLU A 27 -1.54 -10.71 -10.84
N ILE A 28 -0.25 -10.66 -10.50
CA ILE A 28 0.24 -10.07 -9.25
C ILE A 28 -0.01 -8.55 -9.25
N LEU A 29 0.35 -7.87 -10.35
CA LEU A 29 0.10 -6.44 -10.51
C LEU A 29 -1.38 -6.10 -10.37
N TYR A 30 -2.26 -6.84 -11.05
CA TYR A 30 -3.71 -6.61 -10.96
C TYR A 30 -4.22 -6.73 -9.52
N LYS A 31 -3.76 -7.73 -8.77
CA LYS A 31 -4.15 -7.93 -7.37
C LYS A 31 -3.68 -6.80 -6.45
N ILE A 32 -2.46 -6.30 -6.66
CA ILE A 32 -1.90 -5.18 -5.89
C ILE A 32 -2.71 -3.91 -6.17
N VAL A 33 -2.91 -3.60 -7.45
CA VAL A 33 -3.71 -2.43 -7.85
C VAL A 33 -5.13 -2.52 -7.31
N ASP A 34 -5.82 -3.65 -7.47
CA ASP A 34 -7.20 -3.82 -6.96
C ASP A 34 -7.27 -3.60 -5.44
N ASN A 35 -6.33 -4.16 -4.68
CA ASN A 35 -6.29 -3.97 -3.23
C ASN A 35 -6.07 -2.50 -2.86
N ASN A 36 -5.10 -1.83 -3.49
CA ASN A 36 -4.77 -0.44 -3.18
C ASN A 36 -5.86 0.53 -3.64
N ILE A 37 -6.54 0.25 -4.75
CA ILE A 37 -7.73 1.01 -5.18
C ILE A 37 -8.86 0.86 -4.17
N ARG A 38 -9.11 -0.33 -3.61
CA ARG A 38 -10.10 -0.49 -2.54
C ARG A 38 -9.77 0.37 -1.33
N VAL A 39 -8.51 0.37 -0.88
CA VAL A 39 -8.06 1.21 0.24
C VAL A 39 -8.24 2.70 -0.07
N LEU A 40 -7.84 3.15 -1.27
CA LEU A 40 -8.03 4.52 -1.73
C LEU A 40 -9.51 4.92 -1.71
N MET A 41 -10.39 4.09 -2.25
CA MET A 41 -11.83 4.35 -2.28
C MET A 41 -12.42 4.45 -0.87
N PHE A 42 -12.02 3.56 0.06
CA PHE A 42 -12.44 3.67 1.45
C PHE A 42 -11.92 4.96 2.10
N SER A 43 -10.68 5.36 1.86
CA SER A 43 -10.13 6.62 2.37
C SER A 43 -10.89 7.85 1.85
N ILE A 44 -11.22 7.89 0.56
CA ILE A 44 -12.00 8.98 -0.04
C ILE A 44 -13.40 9.05 0.59
N LEU A 45 -14.10 7.91 0.66
CA LEU A 45 -15.45 7.84 1.21
C LEU A 45 -15.51 8.21 2.70
N PHE A 46 -14.59 7.69 3.51
CA PHE A 46 -14.54 8.02 4.95
C PHE A 46 -14.17 9.48 5.19
N SER A 47 -13.29 10.06 4.37
CA SER A 47 -12.98 11.48 4.46
C SER A 47 -14.15 12.36 3.99
N PHE A 48 -14.91 11.91 3.01
CA PHE A 48 -16.13 12.60 2.59
C PHE A 48 -17.19 12.66 3.70
N PHE A 49 -17.44 11.55 4.41
CA PHE A 49 -18.46 11.53 5.47
C PHE A 49 -18.02 12.22 6.77
N TYR A 50 -16.76 12.03 7.18
CA TYR A 50 -16.30 12.42 8.53
C TYR A 50 -15.13 13.41 8.52
N GLY A 51 -14.74 13.95 7.36
CA GLY A 51 -13.58 14.84 7.20
C GLY A 51 -12.26 14.12 7.45
N ALA A 52 -11.92 13.89 8.71
CA ALA A 52 -10.72 13.19 9.17
C ALA A 52 -10.87 11.65 9.21
N GLY A 53 -12.02 11.10 8.81
CA GLY A 53 -12.34 9.67 8.92
C GLY A 53 -11.35 8.74 8.18
N SER A 54 -10.63 9.24 7.17
CA SER A 54 -9.61 8.48 6.46
C SER A 54 -8.43 8.06 7.35
N ILE A 55 -8.12 8.78 8.43
CA ILE A 55 -6.99 8.46 9.33
C ILE A 55 -7.12 7.04 9.88
N PHE A 56 -8.33 6.59 10.20
CA PHE A 56 -8.59 5.22 10.64
C PHE A 56 -8.17 4.20 9.57
N ILE A 57 -8.55 4.44 8.31
CA ILE A 57 -8.22 3.55 7.19
C ILE A 57 -6.72 3.53 6.92
N LEU A 58 -6.05 4.69 6.93
CA LEU A 58 -4.60 4.78 6.74
C LEU A 58 -3.86 4.07 7.87
N THR A 59 -4.28 4.26 9.12
CA THR A 59 -3.66 3.61 10.30
C THR A 59 -3.88 2.10 10.27
N TRP A 60 -5.08 1.66 9.87
CA TRP A 60 -5.36 0.24 9.66
C TRP A 60 -4.43 -0.36 8.61
N ASN A 61 -4.29 0.28 7.45
CA ASN A 61 -3.41 -0.20 6.39
C ASN A 61 -1.94 -0.26 6.85
N ALA A 62 -1.47 0.76 7.58
CA ALA A 62 -0.14 0.77 8.17
C ALA A 62 0.10 -0.40 9.14
N SER A 63 -0.90 -0.77 9.95
CA SER A 63 -0.79 -1.91 10.87
C SER A 63 -0.62 -3.26 10.12
N VAL A 64 -1.26 -3.41 8.97
CA VAL A 64 -1.15 -4.61 8.13
C VAL A 64 0.26 -4.71 7.53
N ILE A 65 0.81 -3.60 7.05
CA ILE A 65 2.19 -3.53 6.53
C ILE A 65 3.19 -3.82 7.65
N ALA A 66 3.01 -3.23 8.84
CA ALA A 66 3.87 -3.50 10.01
C ALA A 66 3.88 -4.99 10.38
N GLY A 67 2.73 -5.67 10.31
CA GLY A 67 2.64 -7.12 10.47
C GLY A 67 3.44 -7.89 9.42
N ALA A 68 3.40 -7.46 8.16
CA ALA A 68 4.16 -8.07 7.08
C ALA A 68 5.68 -7.87 7.23
N VAL A 69 6.11 -6.67 7.64
CA VAL A 69 7.51 -6.36 8.00
C VAL A 69 7.97 -7.26 9.15
N GLY A 70 7.18 -7.38 10.22
CA GLY A 70 7.50 -8.22 11.38
C GLY A 70 7.64 -9.71 11.02
N ILE A 71 6.77 -10.23 10.15
CA ILE A 71 6.89 -11.60 9.63
C ILE A 71 8.18 -11.76 8.82
N TYR A 72 8.49 -10.80 7.93
CA TYR A 72 9.71 -10.83 7.13
C TYR A 72 10.97 -10.86 8.00
N ILE A 73 11.06 -9.99 9.00
CA ILE A 73 12.20 -9.94 9.93
C ILE A 73 12.35 -11.27 10.66
N ARG A 74 11.26 -11.79 11.24
CA ARG A 74 11.28 -13.06 11.99
C ARG A 74 11.75 -14.23 11.12
N THR A 75 11.26 -14.33 9.88
CA THR A 75 11.62 -15.42 8.98
C THR A 75 13.09 -15.36 8.56
N ASN A 76 13.62 -14.17 8.25
CA ASN A 76 15.03 -14.03 7.86
C ASN A 76 15.98 -14.21 9.06
N LEU A 77 15.60 -13.75 10.24
CA LEU A 77 16.38 -13.96 11.47
C LEU A 77 16.45 -15.45 11.86
N SER A 78 15.35 -16.18 11.72
CA SER A 78 15.32 -17.63 11.96
C SER A 78 16.25 -18.41 11.02
N LYS A 79 16.32 -18.03 9.73
CA LYS A 79 17.24 -18.65 8.76
C LYS A 79 18.70 -18.44 9.11
N ILE A 80 19.07 -17.25 9.59
CA ILE A 80 20.45 -16.93 9.96
C ILE A 80 20.83 -17.62 11.28
N SER A 81 19.91 -17.65 12.25
CA SER A 81 20.11 -18.33 13.52
C SER A 81 20.38 -19.84 13.35
N SER A 82 19.68 -20.50 12.41
CA SER A 82 19.91 -21.93 12.12
C SER A 82 21.27 -22.24 11.49
N ILE A 83 21.98 -21.25 10.95
CA ILE A 83 23.28 -21.43 10.30
C ILE A 83 24.43 -21.08 11.26
N PHE A 84 24.28 -20.04 12.09
CA PHE A 84 25.38 -19.50 12.91
C PHE A 84 25.19 -19.61 14.43
N GLY A 85 24.05 -20.11 14.94
CA GLY A 85 23.81 -20.39 16.37
C GLY A 85 23.80 -19.18 17.32
N LEU A 86 24.27 -18.00 16.88
CA LEU A 86 24.36 -16.76 17.62
C LEU A 86 23.81 -15.60 16.78
N THR A 87 22.64 -15.09 17.15
CA THR A 87 22.09 -13.86 16.55
C THR A 87 22.74 -12.65 17.21
N GLN A 88 23.83 -12.17 16.63
CA GLN A 88 24.44 -10.90 17.01
C GLN A 88 23.44 -9.74 16.82
N ILE A 89 23.46 -8.75 17.72
CA ILE A 89 22.62 -7.53 17.65
C ILE A 89 22.77 -6.82 16.30
N SER A 90 23.95 -6.88 15.69
CA SER A 90 24.22 -6.36 14.34
C SER A 90 23.37 -7.03 13.24
N ASN A 91 23.15 -8.34 13.34
CA ASN A 91 22.30 -9.07 12.39
C ASN A 91 20.83 -8.69 12.57
N TYR A 92 20.39 -8.42 13.80
CA TYR A 92 19.04 -7.95 14.05
C TYR A 92 18.78 -6.58 13.42
N PHE A 93 19.71 -5.63 13.61
CA PHE A 93 19.58 -4.28 13.10
C PHE A 93 19.61 -4.23 11.55
N SER A 94 20.49 -4.99 10.92
CA SER A 94 20.58 -5.06 9.45
C SER A 94 19.31 -5.66 8.82
N ILE A 95 18.81 -6.78 9.34
CA ILE A 95 17.59 -7.44 8.81
C ILE A 95 16.36 -6.54 9.03
N PHE A 96 16.27 -5.87 10.18
CA PHE A 96 15.21 -4.90 10.44
C PHE A 96 15.21 -3.78 9.40
N SER A 97 16.38 -3.16 9.17
CA SER A 97 16.52 -2.06 8.22
C SER A 97 16.16 -2.48 6.80
N ILE A 98 16.68 -3.63 6.33
CA ILE A 98 16.38 -4.19 5.00
C ILE A 98 14.90 -4.52 4.87
N GLY A 99 14.32 -5.16 5.89
CA GLY A 99 12.90 -5.52 5.92
C GLY A 99 12.00 -4.30 5.82
N PHE A 100 12.30 -3.25 6.58
CA PHE A 100 11.56 -1.99 6.53
C PHE A 100 11.73 -1.28 5.17
N MET A 101 12.96 -1.20 4.66
CA MET A 101 13.27 -0.54 3.39
C MET A 101 12.55 -1.19 2.21
N ARG A 102 12.43 -2.53 2.20
CA ARG A 102 11.69 -3.27 1.19
C ARG A 102 10.25 -2.75 1.01
N TYR A 103 9.52 -2.58 2.11
CA TYR A 103 8.13 -2.11 2.04
C TYR A 103 8.02 -0.60 1.81
N LEU A 104 9.02 0.18 2.24
CA LEU A 104 9.05 1.63 1.96
C LEU A 104 9.15 1.95 0.47
N THR A 105 9.81 1.11 -0.34
CA THR A 105 10.03 1.38 -1.78
C THR A 105 8.75 1.70 -2.55
N HIS A 106 7.67 0.95 -2.31
CA HIS A 106 6.35 1.20 -2.90
C HIS A 106 5.38 1.85 -1.91
N GLY A 107 5.50 1.56 -0.61
CA GLY A 107 4.58 2.06 0.42
C GLY A 107 4.54 3.59 0.52
N VAL A 108 5.63 4.29 0.16
CA VAL A 108 5.63 5.76 0.09
C VAL A 108 4.64 6.28 -0.97
N PHE A 109 4.55 5.62 -2.13
CA PHE A 109 3.62 6.01 -3.19
C PHE A 109 2.18 5.70 -2.78
N GLU A 110 1.93 4.54 -2.17
CA GLU A 110 0.60 4.15 -1.71
C GLU A 110 0.05 5.13 -0.65
N ILE A 111 0.85 5.44 0.38
CA ILE A 111 0.47 6.38 1.44
C ILE A 111 0.22 7.77 0.86
N LEU A 112 1.09 8.25 -0.05
CA LEU A 112 0.90 9.52 -0.74
C LEU A 112 -0.42 9.55 -1.51
N ALA A 113 -0.73 8.49 -2.27
CA ALA A 113 -1.98 8.39 -3.01
C ALA A 113 -3.20 8.42 -2.09
N TYR A 114 -3.19 7.65 -1.00
CA TYR A 114 -4.29 7.62 -0.04
C TYR A 114 -4.49 8.95 0.66
N PHE A 115 -3.40 9.67 0.93
CA PHE A 115 -3.46 10.99 1.52
C PHE A 115 -4.07 12.02 0.56
N ILE A 116 -3.69 12.00 -0.72
CA ILE A 116 -4.29 12.86 -1.76
C ILE A 116 -5.78 12.52 -1.95
N GLY A 117 -6.14 11.23 -1.99
CA GLY A 117 -7.53 10.80 -2.04
C GLY A 117 -8.33 11.24 -0.81
N ALA A 118 -7.76 11.12 0.38
CA ALA A 118 -8.38 11.63 1.60
C ALA A 118 -8.62 13.14 1.50
N LEU A 119 -7.62 13.94 1.08
CA LEU A 119 -7.80 15.37 0.87
C LEU A 119 -8.94 15.67 -0.12
N ALA A 120 -9.01 14.94 -1.24
CA ALA A 120 -10.11 15.04 -2.19
C ALA A 120 -11.47 14.79 -1.53
N GLY A 121 -11.63 13.71 -0.76
CA GLY A 121 -12.85 13.40 -0.03
C GLY A 121 -13.25 14.50 0.96
N GLY A 122 -12.30 14.99 1.76
CA GLY A 122 -12.53 16.07 2.73
C GLY A 122 -12.90 17.40 2.07
N ILE A 123 -12.29 17.74 0.93
CA ILE A 123 -12.65 18.94 0.15
C ILE A 123 -14.09 18.82 -0.36
N ILE A 124 -14.51 17.65 -0.87
CA ILE A 124 -15.91 17.42 -1.29
C ILE A 124 -16.85 17.60 -0.11
N SER A 125 -16.52 17.03 1.05
CA SER A 125 -17.33 17.16 2.27
C SER A 125 -17.63 18.62 2.61
N ILE A 126 -16.57 19.44 2.68
CA ILE A 126 -16.70 20.87 2.99
C ILE A 126 -17.42 21.63 1.87
N ALA A 127 -17.16 21.28 0.61
CA ALA A 127 -17.76 21.94 -0.54
C ALA A 127 -19.28 21.74 -0.58
N VAL A 128 -19.76 20.54 -0.26
CA VAL A 128 -21.19 20.19 -0.18
C VAL A 128 -21.88 20.90 0.98
N ILE A 129 -21.22 21.02 2.14
CA ILE A 129 -21.81 21.69 3.32
C ILE A 129 -21.89 23.20 3.13
N LYS A 130 -20.87 23.82 2.50
CA LYS A 130 -20.72 25.29 2.46
C LYS A 130 -21.25 25.98 1.21
N ASN A 131 -21.45 25.29 0.09
CA ASN A 131 -21.82 25.92 -1.17
C ASN A 131 -23.16 25.40 -1.69
N ASP A 132 -23.84 26.25 -2.46
CA ASP A 132 -24.94 25.78 -3.30
C ASP A 132 -24.41 24.79 -4.33
N ILE A 133 -25.02 23.60 -4.34
CA ILE A 133 -24.67 22.42 -5.15
C ILE A 133 -24.72 22.72 -6.67
N TYR A 134 -25.30 23.86 -7.07
CA TYR A 134 -25.44 24.29 -8.46
C TYR A 134 -24.64 25.56 -8.80
N SER A 135 -23.84 26.08 -7.88
CA SER A 135 -23.04 27.28 -8.14
C SER A 135 -21.88 26.99 -9.11
N LYS A 136 -21.53 27.97 -9.95
CA LYS A 136 -20.33 27.90 -10.81
C LYS A 136 -19.04 27.64 -10.00
N ARG A 137 -19.03 28.08 -8.75
CA ARG A 137 -17.91 27.85 -7.81
C ARG A 137 -17.84 26.40 -7.37
N PHE A 138 -18.97 25.80 -6.99
CA PHE A 138 -19.04 24.38 -6.65
C PHE A 138 -18.55 23.52 -7.81
N MET A 139 -18.97 23.82 -9.05
CA MET A 139 -18.52 23.11 -10.24
C MET A 139 -17.01 23.21 -10.49
N HIS A 140 -16.37 24.35 -10.19
CA HIS A 140 -14.91 24.44 -10.26
C HIS A 140 -14.23 23.58 -9.20
N ILE A 141 -14.71 23.64 -7.95
CA ILE A 141 -14.16 22.82 -6.86
C ILE A 141 -14.29 21.31 -7.19
N MET A 142 -15.42 20.88 -7.74
CA MET A 142 -15.62 19.48 -8.14
C MET A 142 -14.66 19.04 -9.26
N LYS A 143 -14.34 19.92 -10.22
CA LYS A 143 -13.35 19.62 -11.25
C LYS A 143 -11.94 19.47 -10.65
N ASP A 144 -11.56 20.37 -9.75
CA ASP A 144 -10.25 20.31 -9.09
C ASP A 144 -10.12 19.05 -8.24
N VAL A 145 -11.18 18.68 -7.50
CA VAL A 145 -11.18 17.44 -6.72
C VAL A 145 -11.13 16.21 -7.62
N PHE A 146 -11.88 16.20 -8.73
CA PHE A 146 -11.81 15.09 -9.67
C PHE A 146 -10.38 14.89 -10.19
N LEU A 147 -9.65 15.97 -10.47
CA LEU A 147 -8.25 15.91 -10.87
C LEU A 147 -7.35 15.36 -9.74
N LEU A 148 -7.61 15.71 -8.48
CA LEU A 148 -6.91 15.11 -7.32
C LEU A 148 -7.19 13.61 -7.19
N MET A 149 -8.43 13.16 -7.43
CA MET A 149 -8.77 11.73 -7.40
C MET A 149 -8.04 10.97 -8.51
N VAL A 150 -8.01 11.51 -9.73
CA VAL A 150 -7.26 10.92 -10.85
C VAL A 150 -5.77 10.86 -10.53
N LEU A 151 -5.20 11.93 -9.96
CA LEU A 151 -3.81 11.96 -9.53
C LEU A 151 -3.50 10.86 -8.49
N ALA A 152 -4.38 10.66 -7.50
CA ALA A 152 -4.21 9.60 -6.52
C ALA A 152 -4.20 8.20 -7.18
N VAL A 153 -5.10 7.95 -8.13
CA VAL A 153 -5.14 6.67 -8.87
C VAL A 153 -3.84 6.44 -9.66
N VAL A 154 -3.32 7.47 -10.32
CA VAL A 154 -2.04 7.37 -11.05
C VAL A 154 -0.89 7.02 -10.09
N ILE A 155 -0.84 7.63 -8.91
CA ILE A 155 0.19 7.36 -7.91
C ILE A 155 0.08 5.92 -7.37
N VAL A 156 -1.14 5.41 -7.13
CA VAL A 156 -1.35 3.99 -6.77
C VAL A 156 -0.75 3.07 -7.85
N PHE A 157 -1.00 3.38 -9.12
CA PHE A 157 -0.48 2.58 -10.22
C PHE A 157 1.06 2.62 -10.26
N LEU A 158 1.68 3.78 -10.06
CA LEU A 158 3.13 3.90 -9.94
C LEU A 158 3.68 3.06 -8.78
N GLY A 159 3.06 3.11 -7.60
CA GLY A 159 3.44 2.27 -6.46
C GLY A 159 3.41 0.78 -6.78
N ALA A 160 2.36 0.32 -7.46
CA ALA A 160 2.23 -1.08 -7.87
C ALA A 160 3.30 -1.49 -8.91
N LEU A 161 3.65 -0.60 -9.85
CA LEU A 161 4.75 -0.86 -10.78
C LEU A 161 6.10 -0.99 -10.04
N VAL A 162 6.35 -0.13 -9.05
CA VAL A 162 7.54 -0.22 -8.22
C VAL A 162 7.56 -1.55 -7.45
N GLU A 163 6.45 -1.96 -6.84
CA GLU A 163 6.35 -3.21 -6.08
C GLU A 163 6.60 -4.46 -6.93
N VAL A 164 6.08 -4.49 -8.16
CA VAL A 164 6.17 -5.68 -9.03
C VAL A 164 7.48 -5.75 -9.78
N TYR A 165 8.01 -4.63 -10.27
CA TYR A 165 9.14 -4.62 -11.19
C TYR A 165 10.46 -4.14 -10.58
N ILE A 166 10.43 -3.35 -9.50
CA ILE A 166 11.63 -2.75 -8.90
C ILE A 166 11.97 -3.44 -7.58
N THR A 167 11.03 -3.51 -6.64
CA THR A 167 11.26 -4.09 -5.30
C THR A 167 11.87 -5.50 -5.34
N PRO A 168 11.43 -6.45 -6.20
CA PRO A 168 11.99 -7.81 -6.24
C PRO A 168 13.39 -7.89 -6.84
N ARG A 169 13.86 -6.84 -7.51
CA ARG A 169 15.24 -6.76 -8.01
C ARG A 169 16.21 -6.21 -6.97
N LEU A 170 15.69 -5.48 -5.98
CA LEU A 170 16.46 -4.88 -4.89
C LEU A 170 16.53 -5.78 -3.65
N PHE A 171 15.54 -6.65 -3.44
CA PHE A 171 15.37 -7.51 -2.25
C PHE A 171 14.86 -8.90 -2.61
#